data_AF-A0A8H5IMG4-F1
#
_entry.id   AF-A0A8H5IMG4-F1
#
_cell.length_a   1.000
_cell.length_b   1.000
_cell.length_c   1.000
_cell.angle_alpha   90.00
_cell.angle_beta   90.00
_cell.angle_gamma   90.00
#
_symmetry.space_group_name_H-M   'P 1'
#
loop_
_entity.id
_entity.type
_entity.pdbx_description
1 polymer ?
#
loop_
_entity_poly.entity_id
_entity_poly.type
_entity_poly.pdbx_seq_one_letter_code
_entity_poly.pdbx_strand_id
1 'polypeptide(L)'
;MTSPPARSWWSSSVESTLTWPSLRPYHLLETSLTSVIDGGDDFEAVRLCADPHYASVHLPAHLPLPRGGIDDRAEMTQLLEKFIKYIHAKQPLVDLGVLYQQISIVEEEGLGWDAPTCLLLMACALGCICTPYDHSKLEEYSMPSIHTEQYLRSREYFDAGLKRLGFVMGHASIVGAQCFFLAAGEVASELGLEIANAQLIQYENMPSLLPDLEPSWSSPSGIGASSDSSAAQHEQSWMYYLTDISLRKLEIRIESFFATQQAEQHQPVNADRESFYRDILNTLADLDNQIMLHFVNLPDPITIETDESGHSPDDLREYLRLRLIIIRHTLSRPALHFILHGDLDGLPMSLRAQANELANRALRIDRYLVTHGLTTHRHPGTWLGIRYCACAALEIIATAKSGILGLDCLPVWELGMQKFKVALTYWGAESADARIYLEWIVRLESPPLETGHETGVLAMDDI
;
A
#
# COMPACT_ATOMS: atom_id res chain seq x y z
N MET A 1 34.96 -6.38 -15.48
CA MET A 1 33.92 -7.31 -15.01
C MET A 1 33.26 -6.64 -13.83
N THR A 2 32.13 -5.98 -14.07
CA THR A 2 31.36 -5.30 -13.01
C THR A 2 30.49 -6.33 -12.30
N SER A 3 30.50 -6.28 -10.96
CA SER A 3 29.64 -7.06 -10.08
C SER A 3 28.14 -6.85 -10.41
N PRO A 4 27.25 -7.79 -10.05
CA PRO A 4 25.81 -7.56 -10.11
C PRO A 4 25.41 -6.32 -9.28
N PRO A 5 24.28 -5.67 -9.59
CA PRO A 5 23.91 -4.39 -9.00
C PRO A 5 23.67 -4.52 -7.49
N ALA A 6 24.32 -3.68 -6.68
CA ALA A 6 24.08 -3.53 -5.25
C ALA A 6 22.74 -2.82 -4.90
N ARG A 7 21.77 -2.81 -5.83
CA ARG A 7 20.52 -2.04 -5.74
C ARG A 7 19.37 -2.93 -5.27
N SER A 8 18.39 -2.34 -4.59
CA SER A 8 17.17 -3.02 -4.14
C SER A 8 16.18 -3.26 -5.29
N TRP A 9 16.54 -4.12 -6.24
CA TRP A 9 15.75 -4.45 -7.42
C TRP A 9 14.36 -5.06 -7.11
N TRP A 10 14.13 -5.49 -5.87
CA TRP A 10 12.83 -5.95 -5.36
C TRP A 10 11.99 -4.87 -4.65
N SER A 11 12.57 -3.72 -4.28
CA SER A 11 11.86 -2.70 -3.49
C SER A 11 10.84 -1.95 -4.35
N SER A 12 9.55 -2.17 -4.08
CA SER A 12 8.40 -1.54 -4.77
C SER A 12 8.04 -0.15 -4.25
N SER A 13 8.97 0.55 -3.60
CA SER A 13 8.71 1.90 -3.08
C SER A 13 8.79 2.97 -4.17
N VAL A 14 8.08 4.07 -3.96
CA VAL A 14 8.08 5.23 -4.87
C VAL A 14 9.48 5.84 -4.91
N GLU A 15 10.11 5.94 -3.74
CA GLU A 15 11.46 6.49 -3.54
C GLU A 15 12.49 5.69 -4.33
N SER A 16 12.49 4.36 -4.17
CA SER A 16 13.38 3.47 -4.93
C SER A 16 13.19 3.64 -6.44
N THR A 17 11.93 3.75 -6.89
CA THR A 17 11.59 3.91 -8.30
C THR A 17 12.11 5.23 -8.88
N LEU A 18 12.07 6.34 -8.13
CA LEU A 18 12.62 7.63 -8.56
C LEU A 18 14.13 7.59 -8.82
N THR A 19 14.87 6.68 -8.19
CA THR A 19 16.33 6.54 -8.41
C THR A 19 16.70 5.84 -9.72
N TRP A 20 15.71 5.36 -10.47
CA TRP A 20 15.92 4.62 -11.72
C TRP A 20 16.60 5.50 -12.78
N PRO A 21 17.51 4.95 -13.61
CA PRO A 21 18.34 5.70 -14.56
C PRO A 21 17.55 6.68 -15.44
N SER A 22 16.40 6.26 -15.96
CA SER A 22 15.54 7.08 -16.82
C SER A 22 14.85 8.25 -16.10
N LEU A 23 14.87 8.27 -14.77
CA LEU A 23 14.27 9.29 -13.92
C LEU A 23 15.31 10.15 -13.16
N ARG A 24 16.61 9.85 -13.28
CA ARG A 24 17.68 10.49 -12.49
C ARG A 24 17.87 12.01 -12.61
N PRO A 25 17.50 12.75 -13.68
CA PRO A 25 17.55 14.22 -13.63
C PRO A 25 16.65 14.83 -12.55
N TYR A 26 15.77 14.02 -11.94
CA TYR A 26 14.73 14.43 -11.00
C TYR A 26 14.97 13.94 -9.57
N HIS A 27 16.17 13.45 -9.22
CA HIS A 27 16.57 13.16 -7.84
C HIS A 27 16.46 14.38 -6.90
N LEU A 28 16.43 15.59 -7.45
CA LEU A 28 16.11 16.83 -6.71
C LEU A 28 14.64 16.89 -6.23
N LEU A 29 13.78 15.97 -6.67
CA LEU A 29 12.45 15.76 -6.08
C LEU A 29 12.51 14.94 -4.78
N GLU A 30 13.56 14.14 -4.60
CA GLU A 30 13.80 13.32 -3.41
C GLU A 30 14.11 14.19 -2.19
N THR A 31 14.73 15.36 -2.38
CA THR A 31 14.92 16.38 -1.33
C THR A 31 13.62 16.96 -0.77
N SER A 32 12.47 16.74 -1.41
CA SER A 32 11.15 17.07 -0.85
C SER A 32 10.60 16.00 0.10
N LEU A 33 11.21 14.81 0.15
CA LEU A 33 10.86 13.71 1.05
C LEU A 33 11.74 13.62 2.31
N THR A 34 12.82 14.43 2.41
CA THR A 34 13.79 14.36 3.51
C THR A 34 13.27 14.85 4.88
N SER A 35 12.00 14.67 5.23
CA SER A 35 11.48 15.06 6.55
C SER A 35 10.65 14.02 7.29
N VAL A 36 10.50 12.80 6.81
CA VAL A 36 9.65 11.83 7.54
C VAL A 36 10.39 10.57 8.01
N ILE A 37 11.46 10.13 7.32
CA ILE A 37 12.04 8.79 7.59
C ILE A 37 13.45 8.84 8.22
N ASP A 38 14.17 9.97 8.19
CA ASP A 38 15.57 10.04 8.66
C ASP A 38 15.78 10.76 10.02
N GLY A 39 14.70 11.01 10.76
CA GLY A 39 14.76 11.57 12.12
C GLY A 39 14.89 10.46 13.17
N GLY A 40 16.11 10.11 13.56
CA GLY A 40 16.38 9.07 14.54
C GLY A 40 15.64 9.24 15.88
N ASP A 41 15.23 8.10 16.46
CA ASP A 41 14.86 7.75 17.85
C ASP A 41 14.09 8.73 18.75
N ASP A 42 13.73 9.94 18.32
CA ASP A 42 12.98 10.91 19.10
C ASP A 42 11.53 11.00 18.60
N PHE A 43 10.62 10.36 19.34
CA PHE A 43 9.18 10.40 19.09
C PHE A 43 8.58 11.83 19.17
N GLU A 44 9.29 12.76 19.83
CA GLU A 44 8.99 14.21 19.79
C GLU A 44 9.38 14.86 18.46
N ALA A 45 10.42 14.36 17.77
CA ALA A 45 10.79 14.85 16.44
C ALA A 45 9.75 14.47 15.39
N VAL A 46 9.11 13.29 15.46
CA VAL A 46 7.97 12.93 14.58
C VAL A 46 6.80 13.90 14.76
N ARG A 47 6.61 14.42 15.99
CA ARG A 47 5.56 15.39 16.31
C ARG A 47 5.90 16.83 15.88
N LEU A 48 7.19 17.17 15.84
CA LEU A 48 7.70 18.50 15.44
C LEU A 48 8.07 18.58 13.95
N CYS A 49 8.33 17.45 13.29
CA CYS A 49 8.57 17.30 11.84
C CYS A 49 7.29 16.99 11.06
N ALA A 50 6.12 16.95 11.72
CA ALA A 50 4.86 17.18 11.04
C ALA A 50 4.98 18.56 10.37
N ASP A 51 5.31 18.53 9.08
CA ASP A 51 5.63 19.67 8.24
C ASP A 51 4.65 20.83 8.51
N PRO A 52 5.09 22.10 8.63
CA PRO A 52 4.16 23.23 8.62
C PRO A 52 3.24 23.25 7.37
N HIS A 53 3.55 22.51 6.30
CA HIS A 53 2.63 22.21 5.20
C HIS A 53 1.53 21.17 5.53
N TYR A 54 1.68 20.35 6.57
CA TYR A 54 0.62 19.47 7.08
C TYR A 54 -0.50 20.27 7.76
N ALA A 55 -0.16 21.42 8.38
CA ALA A 55 -1.14 22.39 8.84
C ALA A 55 -1.95 23.05 7.69
N SER A 56 -1.63 22.72 6.43
CA SER A 56 -2.27 23.26 5.23
C SER A 56 -3.12 22.26 4.45
N VAL A 57 -3.66 21.20 5.08
CA VAL A 57 -5.03 20.84 4.68
C VAL A 57 -5.81 22.13 4.88
N HIS A 58 -6.13 22.84 3.79
CA HIS A 58 -6.98 24.01 3.81
C HIS A 58 -8.39 23.56 4.18
N LEU A 59 -8.55 23.06 5.41
CA LEU A 59 -9.81 23.03 6.08
C LEU A 59 -10.29 24.48 6.11
N PRO A 60 -11.50 24.75 5.60
CA PRO A 60 -12.06 26.09 5.62
C PRO A 60 -11.89 26.65 7.04
N ALA A 61 -11.35 27.87 7.14
CA ALA A 61 -10.92 28.51 8.40
C ALA A 61 -12.02 28.67 9.47
N HIS A 62 -13.25 28.22 9.19
CA HIS A 62 -14.42 28.28 10.05
C HIS A 62 -15.28 27.02 9.94
N LEU A 63 -14.72 25.82 10.11
CA LEU A 63 -15.57 24.67 10.42
C LEU A 63 -15.97 24.68 11.90
N PRO A 64 -17.25 24.45 12.23
CA PRO A 64 -17.65 24.21 13.60
C PRO A 64 -16.96 22.93 14.10
N LEU A 65 -16.34 23.00 15.28
CA LEU A 65 -15.84 21.81 15.97
C LEU A 65 -16.98 20.80 16.15
N PRO A 66 -16.71 19.49 16.03
CA PRO A 66 -17.66 18.45 16.41
C PRO A 66 -18.23 18.72 17.81
N ARG A 67 -19.54 18.55 17.97
CA ARG A 67 -20.22 18.80 19.25
C ARG A 67 -20.21 17.53 20.10
N GLY A 68 -19.61 17.59 21.29
CA GLY A 68 -19.63 16.50 22.27
C GLY A 68 -18.24 15.92 22.57
N GLY A 69 -18.09 15.33 23.76
CA GLY A 69 -16.86 14.63 24.15
C GLY A 69 -16.66 13.35 23.34
N ILE A 70 -15.41 12.94 23.13
CA ILE A 70 -15.08 11.66 22.47
C ILE A 70 -15.32 10.43 23.38
N ASP A 71 -15.74 10.67 24.62
CA ASP A 71 -16.11 9.70 25.65
C ASP A 71 -17.63 9.44 25.72
N ASP A 72 -18.42 9.99 24.80
CA ASP A 72 -19.87 9.73 24.74
C ASP A 72 -20.16 8.27 24.36
N ARG A 73 -20.86 7.55 25.25
CA ARG A 73 -21.17 6.13 25.06
C ARG A 73 -22.04 5.86 23.83
N ALA A 74 -23.04 6.70 23.56
CA ALA A 74 -23.96 6.47 22.45
C ALA A 74 -23.24 6.61 21.11
N GLU A 75 -22.37 7.63 21.00
CA GLU A 75 -21.54 7.83 19.82
C GLU A 75 -20.52 6.69 19.65
N MET A 76 -19.75 6.34 20.69
CA MET A 76 -18.78 5.24 20.60
C MET A 76 -19.44 3.92 20.19
N THR A 77 -20.63 3.64 20.72
CA THR A 77 -21.39 2.43 20.35
C THR A 77 -21.78 2.46 18.87
N GLN A 78 -22.29 3.59 18.37
CA GLN A 78 -22.67 3.74 16.97
C GLN A 78 -21.46 3.62 16.02
N LEU A 79 -20.33 4.23 16.38
CA LEU A 79 -19.09 4.16 15.60
C LEU A 79 -18.52 2.75 15.59
N LEU A 80 -18.57 2.05 16.73
CA LEU A 80 -18.15 0.66 16.85
C LEU A 80 -19.00 -0.26 15.97
N GLU A 81 -20.32 -0.08 15.93
CA GLU A 81 -21.19 -0.86 15.02
C GLU A 81 -20.81 -0.66 13.55
N LYS A 82 -20.47 0.58 13.15
CA LYS A 82 -19.99 0.86 11.79
C LYS A 82 -18.65 0.18 11.52
N PHE A 83 -17.69 0.30 12.43
CA PHE A 83 -16.40 -0.39 12.34
C PHE A 83 -16.58 -1.90 12.18
N ILE A 84 -17.45 -2.51 13.00
CA ILE A 84 -17.73 -3.94 12.95
C ILE A 84 -18.25 -4.34 11.58
N LYS A 85 -19.24 -3.59 11.08
CA LYS A 85 -19.91 -3.88 9.82
C LYS A 85 -19.01 -3.72 8.60
N TYR A 86 -18.19 -2.67 8.55
CA TYR A 86 -17.49 -2.29 7.32
C TYR A 86 -16.01 -2.69 7.29
N ILE A 87 -15.39 -2.92 8.45
CA ILE A 87 -13.96 -3.22 8.58
C ILE A 87 -13.75 -4.57 9.27
N HIS A 88 -14.25 -4.76 10.49
CA HIS A 88 -13.99 -5.99 11.27
C HIS A 88 -14.49 -7.25 10.56
N ALA A 89 -15.66 -7.17 9.92
CA ALA A 89 -16.24 -8.27 9.13
C ALA A 89 -15.32 -8.77 7.99
N LYS A 90 -14.31 -7.96 7.62
CA LYS A 90 -13.31 -8.24 6.57
C LYS A 90 -11.89 -8.38 7.12
N GLN A 91 -11.67 -8.04 8.39
CA GLN A 91 -10.42 -8.18 9.14
C GLN A 91 -10.72 -8.40 10.65
N PRO A 92 -10.97 -9.63 11.13
CA PRO A 92 -11.54 -9.91 12.43
C PRO A 92 -10.40 -10.05 13.45
N LEU A 93 -9.43 -9.13 13.36
CA LEU A 93 -8.20 -9.15 14.15
C LEU A 93 -8.44 -8.61 15.56
N VAL A 94 -9.50 -7.81 15.72
CA VAL A 94 -9.82 -7.11 16.97
C VAL A 94 -10.77 -7.94 17.82
N ASP A 95 -10.47 -8.03 19.11
CA ASP A 95 -11.36 -8.67 20.07
C ASP A 95 -12.53 -7.72 20.42
N LEU A 96 -13.73 -8.05 19.95
CA LEU A 96 -14.92 -7.24 20.20
C LEU A 96 -15.31 -7.22 21.69
N GLY A 97 -14.98 -8.26 22.45
CA GLY A 97 -15.24 -8.32 23.89
C GLY A 97 -14.48 -7.23 24.64
N VAL A 98 -13.23 -7.00 24.27
CA VAL A 98 -12.40 -5.91 24.81
C VAL A 98 -13.03 -4.55 24.50
N LEU A 99 -13.51 -4.34 23.26
CA LEU A 99 -14.12 -3.07 22.86
C LEU A 99 -15.41 -2.75 23.63
N TYR A 100 -16.34 -3.71 23.73
CA TYR A 100 -17.59 -3.49 24.45
C TYR A 100 -17.40 -3.31 25.96
N GLN A 101 -16.47 -4.06 26.56
CA GLN A 101 -16.10 -3.84 27.95
C GLN A 101 -15.51 -2.44 28.14
N GLN A 102 -14.64 -2.01 27.22
CA GLN A 102 -13.99 -0.71 27.32
C GLN A 102 -14.96 0.46 27.20
N ILE A 103 -16.00 0.37 26.38
CA ILE A 103 -17.07 1.39 26.33
C ILE A 103 -17.69 1.61 27.72
N SER A 104 -17.93 0.52 28.45
CA SER A 104 -18.54 0.60 29.79
C SER A 104 -17.59 1.23 30.81
N ILE A 105 -16.30 0.89 30.74
CA ILE A 105 -15.25 1.48 31.59
C ILE A 105 -15.11 2.99 31.29
N VAL A 106 -15.11 3.39 30.02
CA VAL A 106 -15.00 4.80 29.64
C VAL A 106 -16.21 5.62 30.11
N GLU A 107 -17.42 5.05 30.10
CA GLU A 107 -18.61 5.72 30.64
C GLU A 107 -18.49 6.02 32.15
N GLU A 108 -17.88 5.11 32.92
CA GLU A 108 -17.76 5.23 34.37
C GLU A 108 -16.52 6.01 34.82
N GLU A 109 -15.38 5.78 34.16
CA GLU A 109 -14.06 6.23 34.61
C GLU A 109 -13.40 7.26 33.65
N GLY A 110 -13.98 7.47 32.47
CA GLY A 110 -13.40 8.28 31.41
C GLY A 110 -12.31 7.55 30.62
N LEU A 111 -11.63 8.29 29.73
CA LEU A 111 -10.63 7.71 28.82
C LEU A 111 -9.29 7.41 29.52
N GLY A 112 -9.04 6.15 29.83
CA GLY A 112 -7.78 5.65 30.40
C GLY A 112 -6.55 5.85 29.50
N TRP A 113 -5.35 5.71 30.06
CA TRP A 113 -4.07 5.75 29.33
C TRP A 113 -3.51 4.34 29.14
N ASP A 114 -4.25 3.51 28.41
CA ASP A 114 -3.98 2.08 28.26
C ASP A 114 -4.26 1.56 26.84
N ALA A 115 -3.87 0.31 26.58
CA ALA A 115 -4.06 -0.33 25.28
C ALA A 115 -5.54 -0.54 24.93
N PRO A 116 -6.44 -0.98 25.83
CA PRO A 116 -7.87 -1.12 25.50
C PRO A 116 -8.52 0.20 25.09
N THR A 117 -8.24 1.31 25.80
CA THR A 117 -8.74 2.64 25.43
C THR A 117 -8.16 3.06 24.07
N CYS A 118 -6.87 2.82 23.84
CA CYS A 118 -6.25 3.07 22.53
C CYS A 118 -6.98 2.32 21.41
N LEU A 119 -7.24 1.02 21.61
CA LEU A 119 -7.92 0.17 20.64
C LEU A 119 -9.35 0.66 20.33
N LEU A 120 -10.11 1.03 21.36
CA LEU A 120 -11.46 1.58 21.21
C LEU A 120 -11.46 2.90 20.43
N LEU A 121 -10.54 3.80 20.74
CA LEU A 121 -10.41 5.09 20.05
C LEU A 121 -10.03 4.90 18.57
N MET A 122 -9.13 3.96 18.26
CA MET A 122 -8.79 3.61 16.85
C MET A 122 -9.99 3.02 16.11
N ALA A 123 -10.75 2.12 16.74
CA ALA A 123 -11.97 1.58 16.15
C ALA A 123 -13.03 2.67 15.90
N CYS A 124 -13.17 3.63 16.81
CA CYS A 124 -14.09 4.77 16.64
C CYS A 124 -13.65 5.71 15.52
N ALA A 125 -12.35 6.00 15.38
CA ALA A 125 -11.80 6.78 14.27
C ALA A 125 -12.16 6.14 12.93
N LEU A 126 -11.80 4.87 12.74
CA LEU A 126 -12.16 4.08 11.56
C LEU A 126 -13.69 4.05 11.33
N GLY A 127 -14.47 3.94 12.40
CA GLY A 127 -15.94 4.00 12.38
C GLY A 127 -16.50 5.33 11.87
N CYS A 128 -15.78 6.45 12.03
CA CYS A 128 -16.19 7.76 11.52
C CYS A 128 -16.15 7.83 10.00
N ILE A 129 -15.14 7.21 9.38
CA ILE A 129 -14.81 7.40 7.96
C ILE A 129 -15.05 6.17 7.08
N CYS A 130 -15.37 5.02 7.67
CA CYS A 130 -15.77 3.85 6.89
C CYS A 130 -17.06 4.12 6.10
N THR A 131 -17.09 3.62 4.86
CA THR A 131 -18.23 3.77 3.95
C THR A 131 -18.66 2.41 3.42
N PRO A 132 -19.94 2.21 3.07
CA PRO A 132 -20.35 1.02 2.34
C PRO A 132 -19.63 0.96 0.99
N TYR A 133 -19.27 -0.25 0.56
CA TYR A 133 -18.79 -0.46 -0.79
C TYR A 133 -19.92 -0.26 -1.79
N ASP A 134 -19.68 0.58 -2.81
CA ASP A 134 -20.63 0.84 -3.88
C ASP A 134 -19.88 0.81 -5.22
N HIS A 135 -19.94 -0.33 -5.90
CA HIS A 135 -19.24 -0.56 -7.18
C HIS A 135 -19.57 0.51 -8.23
N SER A 136 -20.76 1.12 -8.15
CA SER A 136 -21.22 2.09 -9.13
C SER A 136 -20.59 3.49 -8.97
N LYS A 137 -19.94 3.74 -7.84
CA LYS A 137 -19.36 5.06 -7.48
C LYS A 137 -17.85 5.06 -7.33
N LEU A 138 -17.18 3.93 -7.57
CA LEU A 138 -15.73 3.78 -7.37
C LEU A 138 -14.90 4.78 -8.17
N GLU A 139 -15.39 5.20 -9.35
CA GLU A 139 -14.72 6.18 -10.21
C GLU A 139 -15.38 7.58 -10.16
N GLU A 140 -16.22 7.88 -9.16
CA GLU A 140 -16.91 9.17 -9.02
C GLU A 140 -16.08 10.21 -8.23
N TYR A 141 -15.04 10.76 -8.85
CA TYR A 141 -14.10 11.69 -8.20
C TYR A 141 -14.61 13.13 -7.99
N SER A 142 -15.87 13.42 -8.33
CA SER A 142 -16.42 14.78 -8.24
C SER A 142 -16.78 15.21 -6.82
N MET A 143 -17.07 14.27 -5.93
CA MET A 143 -17.54 14.53 -4.56
C MET A 143 -16.77 13.67 -3.57
N PRO A 144 -16.38 14.22 -2.40
CA PRO A 144 -15.70 13.43 -1.37
C PRO A 144 -16.60 12.32 -0.85
N SER A 145 -16.02 11.15 -0.59
CA SER A 145 -16.73 9.96 -0.09
C SER A 145 -17.24 10.12 1.34
N ILE A 146 -16.72 11.09 2.10
CA ILE A 146 -17.13 11.42 3.47
C ILE A 146 -17.29 12.94 3.63
N HIS A 147 -18.09 13.34 4.62
CA HIS A 147 -18.21 14.76 4.97
C HIS A 147 -17.02 15.23 5.82
N THR A 148 -16.67 16.51 5.70
CA THR A 148 -15.55 17.10 6.44
C THR A 148 -15.72 16.98 7.96
N GLU A 149 -16.95 17.03 8.47
CA GLU A 149 -17.23 16.81 9.91
C GLU A 149 -16.88 15.40 10.36
N GLN A 150 -17.15 14.37 9.54
CA GLN A 150 -16.78 12.99 9.84
C GLN A 150 -15.26 12.81 9.85
N TYR A 151 -14.56 13.40 8.87
CA TYR A 151 -13.10 13.39 8.82
C TYR A 151 -12.50 14.07 10.05
N LEU A 152 -12.99 15.25 10.43
CA LEU A 152 -12.54 15.95 11.63
C LEU A 152 -12.79 15.15 12.91
N ARG A 153 -13.96 14.54 13.04
CA ARG A 153 -14.29 13.71 14.20
C ARG A 153 -13.40 12.46 14.27
N SER A 154 -13.11 11.84 13.12
CA SER A 154 -12.16 10.75 13.01
C SER A 154 -10.79 11.14 13.56
N ARG A 155 -10.30 12.32 13.18
CA ARG A 155 -9.02 12.84 13.65
C ARG A 155 -8.98 13.05 15.15
N GLU A 156 -10.06 13.52 15.77
CA GLU A 156 -10.11 13.66 17.24
C GLU A 156 -9.94 12.32 17.96
N TYR A 157 -10.68 11.29 17.51
CA TYR A 157 -10.56 9.92 18.03
C TYR A 157 -9.15 9.35 17.79
N PHE A 158 -8.65 9.53 16.58
CA PHE A 158 -7.35 9.05 16.16
C PHE A 158 -6.19 9.69 16.93
N ASP A 159 -6.18 11.02 17.05
CA ASP A 159 -5.18 11.77 17.83
C ASP A 159 -5.21 11.36 19.30
N ALA A 160 -6.40 11.08 19.85
CA ALA A 160 -6.54 10.56 21.19
C ALA A 160 -5.98 9.14 21.33
N GLY A 161 -6.20 8.27 20.34
CA GLY A 161 -5.62 6.93 20.27
C GLY A 161 -4.09 6.97 20.14
N LEU A 162 -3.58 7.80 19.22
CA LEU A 162 -2.14 7.99 18.98
C LEU A 162 -1.37 8.38 20.24
N LYS A 163 -1.91 9.30 21.04
CA LYS A 163 -1.31 9.70 22.32
C LYS A 163 -1.09 8.52 23.27
N ARG A 164 -1.86 7.44 23.12
CA ARG A 164 -1.78 6.23 23.94
C ARG A 164 -0.85 5.16 23.34
N LEU A 165 -0.55 5.19 22.04
CA LEU A 165 0.34 4.21 21.39
C LEU A 165 1.74 4.18 22.03
N GLY A 166 2.29 5.32 22.44
CA GLY A 166 3.60 5.35 23.12
C GLY A 166 3.62 4.53 24.42
N PHE A 167 2.51 4.47 25.16
CA PHE A 167 2.37 3.64 26.36
C PHE A 167 2.24 2.14 25.99
N VAL A 168 1.55 1.86 24.88
CA VAL A 168 1.38 0.52 24.33
C VAL A 168 2.70 -0.08 23.86
N MET A 169 3.58 0.72 23.24
CA MET A 169 4.91 0.28 22.77
C MET A 169 5.78 -0.27 23.91
N GLY A 170 5.63 0.25 25.13
CA GLY A 170 6.39 -0.21 26.29
C GLY A 170 5.96 -1.58 26.84
N HIS A 171 4.85 -2.14 26.36
CA HIS A 171 4.24 -3.34 26.94
C HIS A 171 3.75 -4.31 25.86
N ALA A 172 4.45 -5.44 25.71
CA ALA A 172 4.02 -6.50 24.79
C ALA A 172 2.66 -7.08 25.22
N SER A 173 1.64 -6.88 24.39
CA SER A 173 0.28 -7.39 24.62
C SER A 173 -0.43 -7.62 23.29
N ILE A 174 -1.39 -8.56 23.25
CA ILE A 174 -2.22 -8.82 22.06
C ILE A 174 -3.03 -7.58 21.70
N VAL A 175 -3.63 -6.92 22.69
CA VAL A 175 -4.36 -5.65 22.50
C VAL A 175 -3.46 -4.58 21.92
N GLY A 176 -2.20 -4.52 22.36
CA GLY A 176 -1.21 -3.62 21.79
C GLY A 176 -0.90 -3.90 20.33
N ALA A 177 -0.70 -5.16 19.96
CA ALA A 177 -0.54 -5.56 18.56
C ALA A 177 -1.76 -5.19 17.70
N GLN A 178 -2.98 -5.36 18.23
CA GLN A 178 -4.21 -4.91 17.56
C GLN A 178 -4.24 -3.39 17.38
N CYS A 179 -3.78 -2.62 18.38
CA CYS A 179 -3.65 -1.16 18.26
C CYS A 179 -2.69 -0.78 17.13
N PHE A 180 -1.53 -1.44 17.03
CA PHE A 180 -0.58 -1.18 15.94
C PHE A 180 -1.15 -1.55 14.57
N PHE A 181 -1.93 -2.63 14.49
CA PHE A 181 -2.56 -3.02 13.24
C PHE A 181 -3.61 -2.01 12.76
N LEU A 182 -4.51 -1.59 13.66
CA LEU A 182 -5.52 -0.56 13.32
C LEU A 182 -4.87 0.80 13.07
N ALA A 183 -3.83 1.12 13.84
CA ALA A 183 -3.02 2.29 13.61
C ALA A 183 -2.41 2.24 12.21
N ALA A 184 -1.71 1.18 11.81
CA ALA A 184 -1.04 1.08 10.52
C ALA A 184 -1.93 1.38 9.29
N GLY A 185 -3.24 1.11 9.36
CA GLY A 185 -4.19 1.42 8.29
C GLY A 185 -4.49 2.92 8.07
N GLU A 186 -4.24 3.77 9.08
CA GLU A 186 -4.47 5.24 9.04
C GLU A 186 -3.24 6.07 9.50
N VAL A 187 -2.46 5.59 10.47
CA VAL A 187 -1.25 6.17 11.10
C VAL A 187 -0.02 6.17 10.20
N ALA A 188 0.18 5.15 9.37
CA ALA A 188 1.33 5.13 8.46
C ALA A 188 1.26 6.28 7.45
N SER A 189 0.04 6.69 7.07
CA SER A 189 -0.24 7.76 6.10
C SER A 189 0.02 9.17 6.65
N GLU A 190 -0.13 9.42 7.94
CA GLU A 190 -0.04 10.78 8.52
C GLU A 190 1.21 11.00 9.39
N LEU A 191 1.88 9.94 9.84
CA LEU A 191 3.06 10.04 10.69
C LEU A 191 4.34 9.45 10.06
N GLY A 192 4.26 8.96 8.81
CA GLY A 192 5.31 8.20 8.12
C GLY A 192 6.03 7.18 8.99
N LEU A 193 5.26 6.56 9.88
CA LEU A 193 5.72 5.48 10.72
C LEU A 193 5.77 4.22 9.86
N GLU A 194 6.99 3.80 9.49
CA GLU A 194 7.30 2.46 8.94
C GLU A 194 6.99 1.30 9.92
N ILE A 195 6.09 1.48 10.88
CA ILE A 195 5.83 0.52 11.95
C ILE A 195 5.01 -0.69 11.46
N ALA A 196 4.30 -0.57 10.32
CA ALA A 196 3.53 -1.68 9.77
C ALA A 196 4.43 -2.80 9.19
N ASN A 197 5.56 -2.45 8.57
CA ASN A 197 6.51 -3.44 8.05
C ASN A 197 7.48 -3.93 9.14
N ALA A 198 7.94 -3.06 10.04
CA ALA A 198 8.89 -3.43 11.08
C ALA A 198 8.33 -4.41 12.14
N GLN A 199 7.02 -4.39 12.42
CA GLN A 199 6.42 -5.34 13.37
C GLN A 199 6.00 -6.66 12.72
N LEU A 200 5.77 -6.70 11.40
CA LEU A 200 5.72 -7.98 10.66
C LEU A 200 7.10 -8.63 10.62
N ILE A 201 8.18 -7.84 10.56
CA ILE A 201 9.57 -8.29 10.64
C ILE A 201 9.93 -8.84 12.04
N GLN A 202 9.34 -8.34 13.14
CA GLN A 202 9.56 -8.97 14.46
C GLN A 202 8.88 -10.34 14.61
N TYR A 203 7.85 -10.63 13.82
CA TYR A 203 7.30 -12.00 13.69
C TYR A 203 8.17 -12.92 12.81
N GLU A 204 9.14 -12.39 12.05
CA GLU A 204 10.12 -13.20 11.29
C GLU A 204 11.08 -13.99 12.18
N ASN A 205 11.17 -13.66 13.48
CA ASN A 205 12.02 -14.36 14.45
C ASN A 205 11.32 -15.49 15.22
N MET A 206 10.25 -16.08 14.68
CA MET A 206 9.74 -17.39 15.14
C MET A 206 9.87 -18.46 14.03
N PRO A 207 11.07 -18.98 13.75
CA PRO A 207 11.27 -19.94 12.66
C PRO A 207 10.85 -21.39 13.00
N SER A 208 10.20 -21.68 14.13
CA SER A 208 10.18 -23.08 14.60
C SER A 208 9.05 -23.54 15.53
N LEU A 209 7.94 -22.82 15.67
CA LEU A 209 6.81 -23.30 16.47
C LEU A 209 5.47 -22.90 15.88
N LEU A 210 4.95 -23.72 14.95
CA LEU A 210 3.55 -24.15 15.00
C LEU A 210 3.42 -25.48 14.24
N PRO A 211 3.02 -26.57 14.93
CA PRO A 211 2.84 -27.90 14.33
C PRO A 211 1.68 -27.89 13.34
N ASP A 212 1.58 -28.96 12.53
CA ASP A 212 0.43 -29.31 11.70
C ASP A 212 -0.87 -29.21 12.50
N LEU A 213 -1.47 -28.02 12.54
CA LEU A 213 -2.79 -27.80 13.10
C LEU A 213 -3.77 -28.00 11.97
N GLU A 214 -4.26 -29.23 11.84
CA GLU A 214 -5.60 -29.42 11.29
C GLU A 214 -6.56 -28.55 12.11
N PRO A 215 -7.31 -27.61 11.47
CA PRO A 215 -8.15 -26.69 12.21
C PRO A 215 -9.39 -27.43 12.74
N SER A 216 -9.35 -27.85 14.00
CA SER A 216 -10.56 -28.16 14.75
C SER A 216 -11.05 -26.89 15.43
N TRP A 217 -12.05 -26.23 14.85
CA TRP A 217 -12.71 -25.09 15.49
C TRP A 217 -14.23 -25.24 15.43
N SER A 218 -14.83 -25.24 16.62
CA SER A 218 -16.25 -25.39 16.90
C SER A 218 -17.05 -24.20 16.40
N SER A 219 -18.12 -24.44 15.63
CA SER A 219 -19.07 -23.40 15.22
C SER A 219 -19.78 -22.78 16.45
N PRO A 220 -19.95 -21.45 16.53
CA PRO A 220 -20.79 -20.83 17.55
C PRO A 220 -22.26 -21.09 17.19
N SER A 221 -22.90 -21.97 17.96
CA SER A 221 -24.33 -22.24 17.85
C SER A 221 -25.13 -21.12 18.52
N GLY A 222 -25.94 -20.40 17.73
CA GLY A 222 -27.23 -19.84 18.15
C GLY A 222 -27.36 -18.31 18.14
N ILE A 223 -28.21 -17.78 17.27
CA ILE A 223 -29.64 -17.42 17.54
C ILE A 223 -30.22 -16.74 16.28
N GLY A 224 -31.37 -17.22 15.79
CA GLY A 224 -32.31 -16.43 14.97
C GLY A 224 -32.12 -16.48 13.45
N ALA A 225 -33.03 -17.20 12.79
CA ALA A 225 -33.05 -17.40 11.34
C ALA A 225 -33.25 -16.10 10.52
N SER A 226 -32.22 -15.76 9.76
CA SER A 226 -32.29 -15.27 8.36
C SER A 226 -31.30 -16.11 7.52
N SER A 227 -31.55 -17.43 7.53
CA SER A 227 -30.48 -18.44 7.66
C SER A 227 -29.59 -18.68 6.45
N ASP A 228 -30.02 -18.39 5.22
CA ASP A 228 -29.24 -18.78 4.03
C ASP A 228 -28.28 -17.66 3.57
N SER A 229 -28.71 -16.40 3.63
CA SER A 229 -27.86 -15.26 3.23
C SER A 229 -26.75 -14.99 4.25
N SER A 230 -27.04 -15.13 5.55
CA SER A 230 -26.04 -14.99 6.60
C SER A 230 -25.01 -16.12 6.55
N ALA A 231 -25.44 -17.37 6.32
CA ALA A 231 -24.50 -18.50 6.22
C ALA A 231 -23.58 -18.36 5.01
N ALA A 232 -24.12 -18.01 3.84
CA ALA A 232 -23.34 -17.78 2.62
C ALA A 232 -22.35 -16.61 2.76
N GLN A 233 -22.75 -15.51 3.41
CA GLN A 233 -21.85 -14.39 3.71
C GLN A 233 -20.72 -14.79 4.65
N HIS A 234 -21.02 -15.55 5.72
CA HIS A 234 -19.98 -16.06 6.60
C HIS A 234 -19.02 -16.99 5.85
N GLU A 235 -19.53 -17.93 5.05
CA GLU A 235 -18.72 -18.84 4.25
C GLU A 235 -17.80 -18.08 3.26
N GLN A 236 -18.33 -17.06 2.58
CA GLN A 236 -17.56 -16.19 1.69
C GLN A 236 -16.46 -15.44 2.44
N SER A 237 -16.76 -14.85 3.61
CA SER A 237 -15.75 -14.20 4.45
C SER A 237 -14.67 -15.18 4.89
N TRP A 238 -15.03 -16.40 5.32
CA TRP A 238 -14.06 -17.44 5.71
C TRP A 238 -13.15 -17.86 4.54
N MET A 239 -13.72 -18.07 3.35
CA MET A 239 -12.95 -18.38 2.14
C MET A 239 -12.01 -17.24 1.79
N TYR A 240 -12.50 -16.00 1.83
CA TYR A 240 -11.69 -14.80 1.62
C TYR A 240 -10.47 -14.78 2.55
N TYR A 241 -10.66 -14.99 3.85
CA TYR A 241 -9.57 -14.96 4.82
C TYR A 241 -8.52 -16.03 4.58
N LEU A 242 -8.94 -17.26 4.29
CA LEU A 242 -8.01 -18.35 4.03
C LEU A 242 -7.19 -18.08 2.76
N THR A 243 -7.82 -17.51 1.74
CA THR A 243 -7.13 -17.08 0.51
C THR A 243 -6.16 -15.93 0.78
N ASP A 244 -6.56 -14.89 1.53
CA ASP A 244 -5.68 -13.76 1.85
C ASP A 244 -4.49 -14.17 2.73
N ILE A 245 -4.69 -15.06 3.71
CA ILE A 245 -3.59 -15.65 4.50
C ILE A 245 -2.63 -16.43 3.59
N SER A 246 -3.16 -17.19 2.63
CA SER A 246 -2.35 -17.95 1.67
C SER A 246 -1.53 -17.01 0.77
N LEU A 247 -2.13 -15.89 0.34
CA LEU A 247 -1.44 -14.83 -0.39
C LEU A 247 -0.35 -14.16 0.45
N ARG A 248 -0.61 -13.88 1.73
CA ARG A 248 0.41 -13.29 2.61
C ARG A 248 1.59 -14.24 2.84
N LYS A 249 1.35 -15.54 3.02
CA LYS A 249 2.43 -16.55 3.15
C LYS A 249 3.30 -16.61 1.90
N LEU A 250 2.67 -16.52 0.74
CA LEU A 250 3.36 -16.47 -0.55
C LEU A 250 4.20 -15.19 -0.69
N GLU A 251 3.64 -14.04 -0.33
CA GLU A 251 4.35 -12.76 -0.32
C GLU A 251 5.59 -12.82 0.58
N ILE A 252 5.47 -13.36 1.81
CA ILE A 252 6.60 -13.59 2.72
C ILE A 252 7.65 -14.50 2.09
N ARG A 253 7.24 -15.55 1.37
CA ARG A 253 8.18 -16.45 0.66
C ARG A 253 8.93 -15.71 -0.46
N ILE A 254 8.26 -14.82 -1.18
CA ILE A 254 8.85 -13.99 -2.23
C ILE A 254 9.85 -13.00 -1.62
N GLU A 255 9.47 -12.32 -0.54
CA GLU A 255 10.33 -11.40 0.21
C GLU A 255 11.59 -12.11 0.74
N SER A 256 11.43 -13.29 1.35
CA SER A 256 12.52 -14.12 1.84
C SER A 256 13.45 -14.60 0.72
N PHE A 257 12.90 -14.97 -0.44
CA PHE A 257 13.68 -15.31 -1.63
C PHE A 257 14.53 -14.12 -2.08
N PHE A 258 13.95 -12.92 -2.18
CA PHE A 258 14.68 -11.71 -2.55
C PHE A 258 15.79 -11.35 -1.56
N ALA A 259 15.51 -11.43 -0.26
CA ALA A 259 16.51 -11.19 0.78
C ALA A 259 17.69 -12.18 0.71
N THR A 260 17.40 -13.46 0.44
CA THR A 260 18.43 -14.50 0.26
C THR A 260 19.30 -14.20 -0.97
N GLN A 261 18.68 -13.87 -2.10
CA GLN A 261 19.41 -13.53 -3.32
C GLN A 261 20.28 -12.28 -3.14
N GLN A 262 19.81 -11.27 -2.40
CA GLN A 262 20.62 -10.10 -2.06
C GLN A 262 21.84 -10.48 -1.20
N ALA A 263 21.67 -11.34 -0.19
CA ALA A 263 22.78 -11.77 0.66
C ALA A 263 23.84 -12.56 -0.13
N GLU A 264 23.40 -13.41 -1.06
CA GLU A 264 24.28 -14.18 -1.96
C GLU A 264 25.04 -13.27 -2.93
N GLN A 265 24.43 -12.17 -3.42
CA GLN A 265 25.10 -11.18 -4.27
C GLN A 265 26.32 -10.51 -3.61
N HIS A 266 26.33 -10.37 -2.28
CA HIS A 266 27.43 -9.73 -1.54
C HIS A 266 28.60 -10.69 -1.26
N GLN A 267 28.45 -11.99 -1.57
CA GLN A 267 29.53 -12.97 -1.43
C GLN A 267 30.44 -12.96 -2.67
N PRO A 268 31.77 -12.96 -2.51
CA PRO A 268 32.73 -12.93 -3.63
C PRO A 268 32.88 -14.31 -4.28
N VAL A 269 31.78 -14.91 -4.72
CA VAL A 269 31.81 -16.09 -5.58
C VAL A 269 31.72 -15.58 -7.03
N ASN A 270 32.64 -16.05 -7.88
CA ASN A 270 32.59 -15.82 -9.34
C ASN A 270 31.36 -16.53 -9.93
N ALA A 271 30.15 -16.06 -9.61
CA ALA A 271 28.93 -16.52 -10.26
C ALA A 271 28.89 -15.95 -11.68
N ASP A 272 28.64 -16.83 -12.65
CA ASP A 272 28.37 -16.42 -14.01
C ASP A 272 27.14 -15.48 -14.02
N ARG A 273 27.29 -14.29 -14.58
CA ARG A 273 26.20 -13.29 -14.64
C ARG A 273 24.99 -13.87 -15.38
N GLU A 274 25.23 -14.66 -16.42
CA GLU A 274 24.16 -15.27 -17.19
C GLU A 274 23.36 -16.27 -16.36
N SER A 275 24.03 -17.17 -15.61
CA SER A 275 23.36 -18.13 -14.74
C SER A 275 22.53 -17.43 -13.66
N PHE A 276 23.07 -16.39 -13.04
CA PHE A 276 22.37 -15.62 -12.01
C PHE A 276 21.02 -15.06 -12.49
N TYR A 277 21.02 -14.30 -13.61
CA TYR A 277 19.78 -13.73 -14.13
C TYR A 277 18.84 -14.80 -14.68
N ARG A 278 19.37 -15.88 -15.26
CA ARG A 278 18.57 -17.01 -15.73
C ARG A 278 17.82 -17.68 -14.58
N ASP A 279 18.49 -17.96 -13.47
CA ASP A 279 17.90 -18.63 -12.33
C ASP A 279 16.81 -17.77 -11.67
N ILE A 280 17.06 -16.46 -11.53
CA ILE A 280 16.06 -15.52 -11.02
C ILE A 280 14.84 -15.44 -11.95
N LEU A 281 15.04 -15.22 -13.25
CA LEU A 281 13.92 -15.08 -14.20
C LEU A 281 13.09 -16.36 -14.31
N ASN A 282 13.73 -17.54 -14.25
CA ASN A 282 13.03 -18.82 -14.19
C ASN A 282 12.21 -18.94 -12.91
N THR A 283 12.80 -18.63 -11.76
CA THR A 283 12.11 -18.72 -10.46
C THR A 283 10.91 -17.78 -10.41
N LEU A 284 11.05 -16.55 -10.89
CA LEU A 284 9.97 -15.57 -10.95
C LEU A 284 8.81 -16.03 -11.85
N ALA A 285 9.14 -16.59 -13.03
CA ALA A 285 8.13 -17.11 -13.94
C ALA A 285 7.41 -18.35 -13.36
N ASP A 286 8.15 -19.25 -12.72
CA ASP A 286 7.58 -20.44 -12.08
C ASP A 286 6.67 -20.10 -10.90
N LEU A 287 7.04 -19.10 -10.10
CA LEU A 287 6.19 -18.60 -9.02
C LEU A 287 4.90 -17.97 -9.56
N ASP A 288 4.96 -17.12 -10.60
CA ASP A 288 3.75 -16.54 -11.21
C ASP A 288 2.83 -17.63 -11.77
N ASN A 289 3.38 -18.66 -12.42
CA ASN A 289 2.60 -19.79 -12.93
C ASN A 289 1.92 -20.59 -11.81
N GLN A 290 2.62 -20.87 -10.71
CA GLN A 290 2.05 -21.56 -9.54
C GLN A 290 0.89 -20.78 -8.93
N ILE A 291 1.04 -19.46 -8.84
CA ILE A 291 0.01 -18.56 -8.34
C ILE A 291 -1.20 -18.62 -9.25
N MET A 292 -1.02 -18.37 -10.54
CA MET A 292 -2.14 -18.37 -11.49
C MET A 292 -2.90 -19.70 -11.50
N LEU A 293 -2.19 -20.84 -11.42
CA LEU A 293 -2.82 -22.16 -11.29
C LEU A 293 -3.64 -22.29 -10.01
N HIS A 294 -3.16 -21.77 -8.88
CA HIS A 294 -3.92 -21.76 -7.64
C HIS A 294 -5.18 -20.88 -7.75
N PHE A 295 -5.06 -19.70 -8.35
CA PHE A 295 -6.14 -18.71 -8.43
C PHE A 295 -7.24 -19.05 -9.43
N VAL A 296 -6.91 -19.69 -10.55
CA VAL A 296 -7.90 -20.19 -11.51
C VAL A 296 -8.79 -21.28 -10.90
N ASN A 297 -8.34 -21.94 -9.84
CA ASN A 297 -9.07 -23.01 -9.16
C ASN A 297 -9.77 -22.56 -7.87
N LEU A 298 -9.95 -21.25 -7.65
CA LEU A 298 -10.69 -20.76 -6.48
C LEU A 298 -12.18 -21.13 -6.55
N PRO A 299 -12.83 -21.41 -5.41
CA PRO A 299 -14.27 -21.65 -5.33
C PRO A 299 -15.11 -20.49 -5.89
N ASP A 300 -16.28 -20.80 -6.50
CA ASP A 300 -17.24 -19.85 -7.08
C ASP A 300 -17.57 -18.62 -6.19
N PRO A 301 -17.69 -18.74 -4.85
CA PRO A 301 -17.98 -17.59 -3.99
C PRO A 301 -16.88 -16.50 -3.98
N ILE A 302 -15.63 -16.86 -4.26
CA ILE A 302 -14.47 -15.96 -4.24
C ILE A 302 -13.69 -15.96 -5.57
N THR A 303 -14.32 -16.42 -6.66
CA THR A 303 -13.68 -16.38 -7.97
C THR A 303 -13.31 -14.96 -8.35
N ILE A 304 -12.05 -14.78 -8.72
CA ILE A 304 -11.49 -13.52 -9.17
C ILE A 304 -11.59 -13.51 -10.69
N GLU A 305 -12.39 -12.59 -11.23
CA GLU A 305 -12.35 -12.34 -12.67
C GLU A 305 -10.94 -11.83 -13.01
N THR A 306 -10.28 -12.47 -13.98
CA THR A 306 -8.90 -12.15 -14.38
C THR A 306 -8.84 -11.17 -15.54
N ASP A 307 -9.99 -10.69 -16.00
CA ASP A 307 -10.11 -9.72 -17.07
C ASP A 307 -9.69 -8.33 -16.57
N GLU A 308 -8.81 -7.64 -17.30
CA GLU A 308 -8.30 -6.32 -16.89
C GLU A 308 -9.37 -5.18 -16.97
N SER A 309 -10.67 -5.50 -17.16
CA SER A 309 -11.70 -4.57 -17.63
C SER A 309 -12.59 -3.89 -16.58
N GLY A 310 -12.40 -4.11 -15.27
CA GLY A 310 -13.22 -3.41 -14.29
C GLY A 310 -13.03 -3.82 -12.84
N HIS A 311 -13.97 -3.35 -12.02
CA HIS A 311 -14.08 -3.64 -10.59
C HIS A 311 -15.07 -4.77 -10.33
N SER A 312 -14.79 -5.54 -9.29
CA SER A 312 -15.71 -6.57 -8.81
C SER A 312 -16.96 -5.93 -8.18
N PRO A 313 -18.16 -6.54 -8.30
CA PRO A 313 -19.36 -6.01 -7.64
C PRO A 313 -19.35 -6.21 -6.12
N ASP A 314 -18.43 -7.05 -5.62
CA ASP A 314 -18.26 -7.46 -4.24
C ASP A 314 -16.89 -7.01 -3.72
N ASP A 315 -16.85 -6.42 -2.53
CA ASP A 315 -15.64 -5.83 -1.97
C ASP A 315 -14.57 -6.87 -1.61
N LEU A 316 -14.95 -8.02 -1.04
CA LEU A 316 -14.01 -9.10 -0.73
C LEU A 316 -13.32 -9.62 -1.99
N ARG A 317 -14.08 -9.82 -3.07
CA ARG A 317 -13.51 -10.20 -4.38
C ARG A 317 -12.58 -9.12 -4.93
N GLU A 318 -12.96 -7.85 -4.81
CA GLU A 318 -12.12 -6.74 -5.24
C GLU A 318 -10.81 -6.67 -4.44
N TYR A 319 -10.85 -6.87 -3.12
CA TYR A 319 -9.65 -6.91 -2.30
C TYR A 319 -8.72 -8.06 -2.68
N LEU A 320 -9.25 -9.27 -2.87
CA LEU A 320 -8.43 -10.41 -3.32
C LEU A 320 -7.84 -10.16 -4.70
N ARG A 321 -8.63 -9.57 -5.61
CA ARG A 321 -8.19 -9.20 -6.96
C ARG A 321 -7.01 -8.22 -6.89
N LEU A 322 -7.12 -7.15 -6.11
CA LEU A 322 -6.05 -6.18 -5.91
C LEU A 322 -4.80 -6.83 -5.27
N ARG A 323 -4.97 -7.69 -4.26
CA ARG A 323 -3.85 -8.42 -3.63
C ARG A 323 -3.12 -9.32 -4.63
N LEU A 324 -3.85 -10.06 -5.46
CA LEU A 324 -3.28 -10.88 -6.51
C LEU A 324 -2.50 -10.02 -7.52
N ILE A 325 -3.09 -8.91 -7.98
CA ILE A 325 -2.45 -7.97 -8.92
C ILE A 325 -1.12 -7.45 -8.35
N ILE A 326 -1.10 -7.03 -7.08
CA ILE A 326 0.09 -6.54 -6.39
C ILE A 326 1.18 -7.62 -6.33
N ILE A 327 0.84 -8.85 -5.95
CA ILE A 327 1.83 -9.95 -5.86
C ILE A 327 2.41 -10.27 -7.24
N ARG A 328 1.57 -10.27 -8.29
CA ARG A 328 2.04 -10.48 -9.67
C ARG A 328 2.91 -9.33 -10.17
N HIS A 329 2.63 -8.10 -9.76
CA HIS A 329 3.50 -6.96 -10.01
C HIS A 329 4.87 -7.17 -9.34
N THR A 330 4.90 -7.53 -8.06
CA THR A 330 6.13 -7.83 -7.31
C THR A 330 7.00 -8.91 -7.98
N LEU A 331 6.39 -9.92 -8.62
CA LEU A 331 7.13 -10.97 -9.34
C LEU A 331 7.64 -10.54 -10.72
N SER A 332 6.97 -9.61 -11.38
CA SER A 332 7.29 -9.21 -12.75
C SER A 332 8.20 -7.97 -12.81
N ARG A 333 8.08 -7.08 -11.83
CA ARG A 333 8.85 -5.84 -11.70
C ARG A 333 10.37 -6.00 -11.70
N PRO A 334 10.99 -7.04 -11.10
CA PRO A 334 12.45 -7.22 -11.17
C PRO A 334 12.97 -7.30 -12.61
N ALA A 335 12.24 -7.93 -13.52
CA ALA A 335 12.65 -8.01 -14.93
C ALA A 335 12.64 -6.62 -15.59
N LEU A 336 11.64 -5.79 -15.30
CA LEU A 336 11.58 -4.40 -15.75
C LEU A 336 12.77 -3.59 -15.21
N HIS A 337 13.08 -3.75 -13.92
CA HIS A 337 14.24 -3.13 -13.29
C HIS A 337 15.55 -3.52 -14.00
N PHE A 338 15.80 -4.82 -14.23
CA PHE A 338 17.03 -5.30 -14.88
C PHE A 338 17.20 -4.73 -16.29
N ILE A 339 16.11 -4.61 -17.05
CA ILE A 339 16.16 -4.04 -18.40
C ILE A 339 16.48 -2.55 -18.35
N LEU A 340 15.77 -1.77 -17.52
CA LEU A 340 15.96 -0.32 -17.43
C LEU A 340 17.31 0.09 -16.83
N HIS A 341 17.96 -0.80 -16.07
CA HIS A 341 19.29 -0.58 -15.51
C HIS A 341 20.44 -1.06 -16.41
N GLY A 342 20.15 -1.70 -17.55
CA GLY A 342 21.18 -2.26 -18.44
C GLY A 342 21.88 -3.50 -17.85
N ASP A 343 21.28 -4.14 -16.84
CA ASP A 343 21.86 -5.28 -16.14
C ASP A 343 22.02 -6.51 -17.06
N LEU A 344 21.19 -6.57 -18.10
CA LEU A 344 21.17 -7.63 -19.11
C LEU A 344 22.01 -7.31 -20.36
N ASP A 345 22.84 -6.26 -20.33
CA ASP A 345 23.70 -5.90 -21.45
C ASP A 345 24.85 -6.87 -21.66
N GLY A 346 25.01 -7.31 -22.91
CA GLY A 346 25.98 -8.32 -23.32
C GLY A 346 25.56 -9.77 -23.07
N LEU A 347 24.36 -10.00 -22.51
CA LEU A 347 23.82 -11.36 -22.28
C LEU A 347 23.05 -11.90 -23.50
N PRO A 348 22.79 -13.22 -23.57
CA PRO A 348 22.12 -13.83 -24.72
C PRO A 348 20.74 -13.24 -25.01
N MET A 349 20.39 -13.18 -26.30
CA MET A 349 19.08 -12.68 -26.75
C MET A 349 17.90 -13.47 -26.18
N SER A 350 18.07 -14.78 -25.91
CA SER A 350 17.04 -15.62 -25.30
C SER A 350 16.71 -15.20 -23.87
N LEU A 351 17.73 -14.86 -23.08
CA LEU A 351 17.56 -14.37 -21.72
C LEU A 351 16.87 -13.00 -21.70
N ARG A 352 17.25 -12.13 -22.63
CA ARG A 352 16.61 -10.82 -22.82
C ARG A 352 15.14 -10.95 -23.25
N ALA A 353 14.82 -11.90 -24.11
CA ALA A 353 13.43 -12.17 -24.52
C ALA A 353 12.57 -12.61 -23.33
N GLN A 354 13.09 -13.49 -22.47
CA GLN A 354 12.41 -13.91 -21.24
C GLN A 354 12.18 -12.73 -20.28
N ALA A 355 13.19 -11.88 -20.09
CA ALA A 355 13.06 -10.68 -19.28
C ALA A 355 12.01 -9.70 -19.86
N ASN A 356 11.99 -9.51 -21.18
CA ASN A 356 11.00 -8.66 -21.84
C ASN A 356 9.57 -9.17 -21.62
N GLU A 357 9.35 -10.48 -21.64
CA GLU A 357 8.02 -11.06 -21.38
C GLU A 357 7.51 -10.71 -19.98
N LEU A 358 8.37 -10.87 -18.96
CA LEU A 358 8.05 -10.53 -17.58
C LEU A 358 7.90 -9.01 -17.39
N ALA A 359 8.78 -8.21 -17.98
CA ALA A 359 8.69 -6.75 -17.92
C ALA A 359 7.39 -6.23 -18.56
N ASN A 360 6.99 -6.76 -19.71
CA ASN A 360 5.71 -6.40 -20.33
C ASN A 360 4.50 -6.87 -19.51
N ARG A 361 4.65 -7.90 -18.67
CA ARG A 361 3.63 -8.27 -17.68
C ARG A 361 3.51 -7.22 -16.58
N ALA A 362 4.63 -6.72 -16.05
CA ALA A 362 4.63 -5.62 -15.10
C ALA A 362 3.93 -4.39 -15.69
N LEU A 363 4.30 -3.99 -16.92
CA LEU A 363 3.70 -2.82 -17.59
C LEU A 363 2.19 -2.96 -17.86
N ARG A 364 1.70 -4.17 -18.15
CA ARG A 364 0.25 -4.42 -18.25
C ARG A 364 -0.45 -4.22 -16.91
N ILE A 365 0.15 -4.67 -15.83
CA ILE A 365 -0.34 -4.45 -14.47
C ILE A 365 -0.28 -2.95 -14.13
N ASP A 366 0.82 -2.27 -14.46
CA ASP A 366 0.95 -0.83 -14.22
C ASP A 366 -0.15 -0.04 -14.91
N ARG A 367 -0.47 -0.40 -16.16
CA ARG A 367 -1.58 0.19 -16.92
C ARG A 367 -2.91 0.00 -16.19
N TYR A 368 -3.16 -1.19 -15.65
CA TYR A 368 -4.35 -1.44 -14.85
C TYR A 368 -4.36 -0.56 -13.59
N LEU A 369 -3.26 -0.50 -12.85
CA LEU A 369 -3.16 0.26 -11.60
C LEU A 369 -3.39 1.77 -11.82
N VAL A 370 -2.81 2.37 -12.84
CA VAL A 370 -3.07 3.80 -13.13
C VAL A 370 -4.49 4.05 -13.63
N THR A 371 -5.14 3.06 -14.24
CA THR A 371 -6.49 3.23 -14.81
C THR A 371 -7.59 2.97 -13.78
N HIS A 372 -7.42 1.97 -12.93
CA HIS A 372 -8.45 1.43 -12.03
C HIS A 372 -7.96 1.21 -10.60
N GLY A 373 -6.66 1.27 -10.30
CA GLY A 373 -6.12 0.88 -9.00
C GLY A 373 -6.49 1.80 -7.83
N LEU A 374 -6.79 3.08 -8.11
CA LEU A 374 -7.08 4.08 -7.08
C LEU A 374 -8.51 4.61 -7.20
N THR A 375 -9.43 4.04 -6.42
CA THR A 375 -10.86 4.40 -6.41
C THR A 375 -11.18 5.46 -5.35
N THR A 376 -12.44 5.92 -5.29
CA THR A 376 -12.96 6.80 -4.23
C THR A 376 -13.35 6.06 -2.95
N HIS A 377 -13.45 4.72 -3.00
CA HIS A 377 -13.81 3.92 -1.83
C HIS A 377 -12.66 3.88 -0.83
N ARG A 378 -12.98 4.23 0.43
CA ARG A 378 -12.02 4.21 1.52
C ARG A 378 -11.96 2.86 2.18
N HIS A 379 -10.76 2.34 2.35
CA HIS A 379 -10.47 1.13 3.08
C HIS A 379 -9.09 1.19 3.74
N PRO A 380 -8.76 0.29 4.68
CA PRO A 380 -7.47 0.32 5.38
C PRO A 380 -6.21 0.23 4.50
N GLY A 381 -6.37 -0.14 3.22
CA GLY A 381 -5.28 -0.25 2.25
C GLY A 381 -5.20 0.92 1.26
N THR A 382 -6.07 1.94 1.37
CA THR A 382 -6.16 3.03 0.38
C THR A 382 -4.84 3.77 0.21
N TRP A 383 -4.15 4.09 1.31
CA TRP A 383 -2.84 4.77 1.24
C TRP A 383 -1.79 3.93 0.50
N LEU A 384 -1.72 2.64 0.80
CA LEU A 384 -0.80 1.74 0.10
C LEU A 384 -1.17 1.63 -1.39
N GLY A 385 -2.47 1.66 -1.70
CA GLY A 385 -2.99 1.76 -3.08
C GLY A 385 -2.48 3.01 -3.81
N ILE A 386 -2.47 4.19 -3.16
CA ILE A 386 -1.90 5.43 -3.72
C ILE A 386 -0.43 5.21 -4.11
N ARG A 387 0.36 4.58 -3.22
CA ARG A 387 1.79 4.32 -3.48
C ARG A 387 2.02 3.31 -4.59
N TYR A 388 1.28 2.20 -4.63
CA TYR A 388 1.40 1.23 -5.72
C TYR A 388 1.05 1.86 -7.08
N CYS A 389 -0.01 2.67 -7.15
CA CYS A 389 -0.38 3.35 -8.38
C CYS A 389 0.64 4.42 -8.78
N ALA A 390 1.25 5.10 -7.80
CA ALA A 390 2.34 6.05 -8.05
C ALA A 390 3.60 5.35 -8.59
N CYS A 391 3.99 4.20 -8.02
CA CYS A 391 5.06 3.36 -8.55
C CYS A 391 4.78 2.93 -9.99
N ALA A 392 3.60 2.40 -10.26
CA ALA A 392 3.17 2.03 -11.60
C ALA A 392 3.27 3.19 -12.60
N ALA A 393 2.84 4.39 -12.20
CA ALA A 393 2.96 5.59 -13.02
C ALA A 393 4.43 5.94 -13.33
N LEU A 394 5.30 5.90 -12.32
CA LEU A 394 6.73 6.15 -12.49
C LEU A 394 7.41 5.09 -13.37
N GLU A 395 7.03 3.82 -13.24
CA GLU A 395 7.51 2.72 -14.04
C GLU A 395 7.13 2.90 -15.51
N ILE A 396 5.88 3.25 -15.81
CA ILE A 396 5.44 3.62 -17.17
C ILE A 396 6.27 4.78 -17.72
N ILE A 397 6.44 5.86 -16.94
CA ILE A 397 7.20 7.05 -17.39
C ILE A 397 8.67 6.69 -17.63
N ALA A 398 9.31 5.94 -16.73
CA ALA A 398 10.70 5.50 -16.85
C ALA A 398 10.89 4.66 -18.11
N THR A 399 9.92 3.80 -18.41
CA THR A 399 9.92 2.92 -19.57
C THR A 399 9.75 3.73 -20.87
N ALA A 400 8.79 4.65 -20.92
CA ALA A 400 8.60 5.57 -22.04
C ALA A 400 9.85 6.41 -22.33
N LYS A 401 10.51 6.94 -21.27
CA LYS A 401 11.74 7.74 -21.39
C LYS A 401 12.97 6.93 -21.78
N SER A 402 13.02 5.64 -21.46
CA SER A 402 14.18 4.79 -21.76
C SER A 402 14.39 4.58 -23.26
N GLY A 403 13.32 4.63 -24.06
CA GLY A 403 13.36 4.34 -25.50
C GLY A 403 13.76 2.90 -25.85
N ILE A 404 13.77 1.97 -24.87
CA ILE A 404 14.16 0.58 -25.09
C ILE A 404 13.11 -0.13 -25.95
N LEU A 405 13.56 -0.70 -27.07
CA LEU A 405 12.70 -1.47 -27.98
C LEU A 405 12.30 -2.80 -27.34
N GLY A 406 11.02 -3.18 -27.51
CA GLY A 406 10.47 -4.44 -27.01
C GLY A 406 9.72 -4.34 -25.68
N LEU A 407 9.68 -3.14 -25.08
CA LEU A 407 8.79 -2.83 -23.95
C LEU A 407 7.49 -2.22 -24.46
N ASP A 408 6.36 -2.69 -23.94
CA ASP A 408 5.00 -2.31 -24.34
C ASP A 408 4.62 -0.92 -23.78
N CYS A 409 5.20 0.16 -24.32
CA CYS A 409 4.89 1.55 -23.94
C CYS A 409 3.78 2.20 -24.80
N LEU A 410 3.03 1.40 -25.58
CA LEU A 410 2.08 1.84 -26.62
C LEU A 410 0.99 2.79 -26.07
N PRO A 411 0.40 3.69 -26.90
CA PRO A 411 -0.21 4.99 -26.49
C PRO A 411 -1.45 4.97 -25.58
N VAL A 412 -1.86 3.80 -25.07
CA VAL A 412 -3.09 3.61 -24.27
C VAL A 412 -2.91 4.08 -22.82
N TRP A 413 -1.67 4.30 -22.35
CA TRP A 413 -1.42 4.73 -20.97
C TRP A 413 -1.81 6.18 -20.70
N GLU A 414 -1.89 7.05 -21.71
CA GLU A 414 -2.22 8.47 -21.52
C GLU A 414 -3.58 8.65 -20.84
N LEU A 415 -4.59 7.88 -21.26
CA LEU A 415 -5.93 7.95 -20.65
C LEU A 415 -5.90 7.47 -19.19
N GLY A 416 -5.21 6.36 -18.93
CA GLY A 416 -5.01 5.84 -17.57
C GLY A 416 -4.27 6.85 -16.69
N MET A 417 -3.22 7.48 -17.19
CA MET A 417 -2.46 8.49 -16.47
C MET A 417 -3.30 9.75 -16.17
N GLN A 418 -4.18 10.15 -17.09
CA GLN A 418 -5.13 11.24 -16.82
C GLN A 418 -6.14 10.85 -15.74
N LYS A 419 -6.69 9.63 -15.77
CA LYS A 419 -7.54 9.13 -14.68
C LYS A 419 -6.79 9.13 -13.35
N PHE A 420 -5.54 8.67 -13.34
CA PHE A 420 -4.73 8.65 -12.12
C PHE A 420 -4.49 10.05 -11.56
N LYS A 421 -4.18 11.04 -12.41
CA LYS A 421 -4.05 12.45 -11.99
C LYS A 421 -5.34 13.00 -11.37
N VAL A 422 -6.50 12.62 -11.90
CA VAL A 422 -7.81 12.97 -11.30
C VAL A 422 -7.96 12.30 -9.92
N ALA A 423 -7.63 11.01 -9.80
CA ALA A 423 -7.68 10.30 -8.53
C ALA A 423 -6.71 10.87 -7.47
N LEU A 424 -5.49 11.25 -7.86
CA LEU A 424 -4.53 11.92 -6.99
C LEU A 424 -5.01 13.32 -6.58
N THR A 425 -5.71 14.04 -7.45
CA THR A 425 -6.32 15.33 -7.10
C THR A 425 -7.41 15.14 -6.04
N TYR A 426 -8.25 14.11 -6.20
CA TYR A 426 -9.28 13.74 -5.24
C TYR A 426 -8.68 13.41 -3.87
N TRP A 427 -7.72 12.48 -3.81
CA TRP A 427 -7.07 12.07 -2.55
C TRP A 427 -6.12 13.14 -2.00
N GLY A 428 -5.66 14.05 -2.85
CA GLY A 428 -4.82 15.18 -2.48
C GLY A 428 -5.48 16.17 -1.54
N ALA A 429 -6.79 16.12 -1.33
CA ALA A 429 -7.45 16.87 -0.27
C ALA A 429 -7.07 16.37 1.15
N GLU A 430 -6.74 15.08 1.27
CA GLU A 430 -6.54 14.39 2.55
C GLU A 430 -5.13 13.81 2.72
N SER A 431 -4.44 13.50 1.61
CA SER A 431 -3.11 12.89 1.60
C SER A 431 -2.05 13.83 1.02
N ALA A 432 -1.00 14.10 1.80
CA ALA A 432 0.16 14.86 1.32
C ALA A 432 0.91 14.11 0.22
N ASP A 433 1.11 12.80 0.39
CA ASP A 433 1.73 11.92 -0.61
C ASP A 433 1.02 12.02 -1.96
N ALA A 434 -0.32 11.98 -1.98
CA ALA A 434 -1.07 12.11 -3.22
C ALA A 434 -0.81 13.45 -3.95
N ARG A 435 -0.70 14.57 -3.20
CA ARG A 435 -0.35 15.88 -3.77
C ARG A 435 1.06 15.90 -4.35
N ILE A 436 2.02 15.35 -3.59
CA ILE A 436 3.43 15.28 -3.99
C ILE A 436 3.58 14.41 -5.25
N TYR A 437 2.95 13.24 -5.28
CA TYR A 437 3.00 12.34 -6.43
C TYR A 437 2.36 12.96 -7.66
N LEU A 438 1.27 13.72 -7.51
CA LEU A 438 0.66 14.47 -8.61
C LEU A 438 1.64 15.49 -9.19
N GLU A 439 2.31 16.28 -8.34
CA GLU A 439 3.32 17.25 -8.77
C GLU A 439 4.45 16.57 -9.54
N TRP A 440 4.97 15.45 -9.02
CA TRP A 440 6.05 14.71 -9.66
C TRP A 440 5.65 14.14 -11.02
N ILE A 441 4.48 13.53 -11.12
CA ILE A 441 3.98 12.96 -12.38
C ILE A 441 3.84 14.05 -13.44
N VAL A 442 3.21 15.19 -13.10
CA VAL A 442 3.05 16.33 -14.02
C VAL A 442 4.40 16.87 -14.48
N ARG A 443 5.36 17.00 -13.56
CA ARG A 443 6.70 17.48 -13.88
C ARG A 443 7.48 16.48 -14.75
N LEU A 444 7.31 15.18 -14.51
CA LEU A 444 8.00 14.12 -15.24
C LEU A 444 7.41 13.90 -16.64
N GLU A 445 6.13 14.13 -16.87
CA GLU A 445 5.52 14.11 -18.22
C GLU A 445 5.92 15.30 -19.08
N SER A 446 6.31 16.42 -18.46
CA SER A 446 6.76 17.60 -19.18
C SER A 446 8.13 17.35 -19.86
N PRO A 447 8.36 17.84 -21.09
CA PRO A 447 9.69 17.77 -21.70
C PRO A 447 10.72 18.48 -20.80
N PRO A 448 11.97 17.98 -20.71
CA PRO A 448 12.99 18.63 -19.91
C PRO A 448 13.10 20.08 -20.35
N LEU A 449 13.01 21.02 -19.40
CA LEU A 449 13.30 22.43 -19.64
C LEU A 449 14.63 22.50 -20.37
N GLU A 450 14.62 22.96 -21.61
CA GLU A 450 15.85 23.29 -22.33
C GLU A 450 16.61 24.25 -21.43
N THR A 451 17.69 23.76 -20.80
CA THR A 451 18.66 24.63 -20.15
C THR A 451 19.12 25.57 -21.25
N GLY A 452 18.67 26.82 -21.17
CA GLY A 452 18.89 27.82 -22.20
C GLY A 452 20.33 27.77 -22.65
N HIS A 453 20.52 27.60 -23.96
CA HIS A 453 21.77 27.89 -24.62
C HIS A 453 22.32 29.19 -24.04
N GLU A 454 23.44 29.12 -23.30
CA GLU A 454 24.32 30.25 -23.09
C GLU A 454 24.75 30.73 -24.47
N THR A 455 23.98 31.68 -24.99
CA THR A 455 24.25 32.38 -26.23
C THR A 455 25.22 33.49 -25.91
N GLY A 456 26.48 33.29 -26.33
CA GLY A 456 27.36 34.38 -26.76
C GLY A 456 28.07 35.15 -25.65
N VAL A 457 29.21 34.63 -25.19
CA VAL A 457 30.34 35.51 -24.86
C VAL A 457 31.10 35.72 -26.17
N LEU A 458 30.90 36.91 -26.74
CA LEU A 458 31.70 37.44 -27.84
C LEU A 458 33.18 37.41 -27.43
N ALA A 459 34.00 36.70 -28.20
CA ALA A 459 35.43 36.90 -28.22
C ALA A 459 35.69 38.34 -28.68
N MET A 460 36.12 39.21 -27.76
CA MET A 460 36.87 40.41 -28.10
C MET A 460 38.32 39.97 -28.30
N ASP A 461 38.74 40.01 -29.56
CA ASP A 461 40.15 40.04 -29.94
C ASP A 461 40.80 41.31 -29.37
N ASP A 462 41.84 41.15 -28.56
CA ASP A 462 42.75 42.23 -28.20
C ASP A 462 43.82 42.41 -29.29
N ILE A 463 43.87 43.62 -29.86
CA ILE A 463 45.09 44.31 -30.32
C ILE A 463 45.36 45.43 -29.33
#